data_AF-A0A7X9L808-F1
#
_entry.id   AF-A0A7X9L808-F1
#
_cell.length_a   1.000
_cell.length_b   1.000
_cell.length_c   1.000
_cell.angle_alpha   90.00
_cell.angle_beta   90.00
_cell.angle_gamma   90.00
#
_symmetry.space_group_name_H-M   'P 1'
#
loop_
_entity.id
_entity.type
_entity.pdbx_description
1 polymer ?
#
loop_
_entity_poly.entity_id
_entity_poly.type
_entity_poly.pdbx_seq_one_letter_code
_entity_poly.pdbx_strand_id
1 'polypeptide(L)'
;WELALRLRMLPCLGFAGAALAEWAWLNQRPEVAAEVLEGWRPHARRPAAEPLDAEIRRYVLRAGVPGDAPEPDADPWAATDPYELALAGLDHGDPDELLTGLRTLDLLEATAAASLVRRLLAEQGVRAVPRGPSRSTRANPLGLTGRQLDVARLAAAGLTNAEIADQLVLSVRTVDHHVSAALAKLGLTRRRELAPVIAAAEMGEVDGRTG
;
A
#
# COMPACT_ATOMS: atom_id res chain seq x y z
N TRP A 1 -12.17 -10.25 -1.27
CA TRP A 1 -11.83 -11.67 -1.03
C TRP A 1 -12.91 -12.62 -1.53
N GLU A 2 -14.11 -12.65 -0.94
CA GLU A 2 -15.19 -13.55 -1.38
C GLU A 2 -15.52 -13.45 -2.88
N LEU A 3 -15.54 -12.24 -3.42
CA LEU A 3 -15.77 -12.03 -4.85
C LEU A 3 -14.64 -12.62 -5.71
N ALA A 4 -13.38 -12.50 -5.29
CA ALA A 4 -12.24 -13.07 -5.99
C ALA A 4 -12.26 -14.60 -5.95
N LEU A 5 -12.64 -15.19 -4.81
CA LEU A 5 -12.85 -16.64 -4.66
C LEU A 5 -13.94 -17.15 -5.62
N ARG A 6 -15.01 -16.39 -5.81
CA ARG A 6 -16.08 -16.74 -6.78
C ARG A 6 -15.60 -16.66 -8.23
N LEU A 7 -14.79 -15.66 -8.57
CA LEU A 7 -14.30 -15.45 -9.93
C LEU A 7 -13.20 -16.45 -10.35
N ARG A 8 -12.48 -17.05 -9.39
CA ARG A 8 -11.40 -18.05 -9.61
C ARG A 8 -10.30 -17.64 -10.60
N MET A 9 -10.19 -16.34 -10.88
CA MET A 9 -9.11 -15.79 -11.70
C MET A 9 -7.86 -15.63 -10.85
N LEU A 10 -6.77 -16.29 -11.25
CA LEU A 10 -5.52 -16.33 -10.48
C LEU A 10 -4.98 -14.94 -10.11
N PRO A 11 -4.91 -13.96 -11.03
CA PRO A 11 -4.37 -12.64 -10.71
C PRO A 11 -5.26 -11.91 -9.70
N CYS A 12 -6.58 -11.91 -9.92
CA CYS A 12 -7.53 -11.26 -9.01
C CYS A 12 -7.50 -11.87 -7.61
N LEU A 13 -7.35 -13.19 -7.52
CA LEU A 13 -7.27 -13.89 -6.25
C LEU A 13 -5.95 -13.63 -5.53
N GLY A 14 -4.83 -13.65 -6.25
CA GLY A 14 -3.52 -13.42 -5.66
C GLY A 14 -3.36 -11.99 -5.15
N PHE A 15 -3.67 -10.98 -5.97
CA PHE A 15 -3.58 -9.57 -5.53
C PHE A 15 -4.54 -9.26 -4.37
N ALA A 16 -5.78 -9.76 -4.43
CA ALA A 16 -6.72 -9.57 -3.33
C ALA A 16 -6.31 -10.33 -2.06
N GLY A 17 -5.68 -11.50 -2.21
CA GLY A 17 -5.12 -12.28 -1.12
C GLY A 17 -3.96 -11.55 -0.44
N ALA A 18 -2.97 -11.10 -1.22
CA ALA A 18 -1.81 -10.37 -0.73
C ALA A 18 -2.23 -9.11 0.04
N ALA A 19 -3.09 -8.27 -0.55
CA ALA A 19 -3.59 -7.06 0.08
C ALA A 19 -4.38 -7.34 1.38
N LEU A 20 -5.18 -8.42 1.42
CA LEU A 20 -5.93 -8.78 2.62
C LEU A 20 -5.02 -9.36 3.72
N ALA A 21 -4.01 -10.17 3.35
CA ALA A 21 -3.01 -10.67 4.29
C ALA A 21 -2.18 -9.53 4.89
N GLU A 22 -1.77 -8.57 4.07
CA GLU A 22 -1.08 -7.35 4.52
C GLU A 22 -1.96 -6.55 5.49
N TRP A 23 -3.21 -6.28 5.11
CA TRP A 23 -4.15 -5.60 5.98
C TRP A 23 -4.34 -6.33 7.31
N ALA A 24 -4.47 -7.66 7.28
CA ALA A 24 -4.64 -8.49 8.45
C ALA A 24 -3.43 -8.38 9.39
N TRP A 25 -2.21 -8.43 8.84
CA TRP A 25 -0.99 -8.18 9.59
C TRP A 25 -0.96 -6.79 10.24
N LEU A 26 -1.17 -5.73 9.46
CA LEU A 26 -1.12 -4.35 9.95
C LEU A 26 -2.16 -4.05 11.03
N ASN A 27 -3.30 -4.76 11.01
CA ASN A 27 -4.39 -4.63 11.98
C ASN A 27 -4.37 -5.69 13.10
N GLN A 28 -3.33 -6.51 13.19
CA GLN A 28 -3.19 -7.58 14.20
C GLN A 28 -4.36 -8.56 14.20
N ARG A 29 -4.75 -9.04 13.01
CA ARG A 29 -5.86 -9.98 12.76
C ARG A 29 -5.34 -11.31 12.20
N PRO A 30 -4.59 -12.11 12.97
CA PRO A 30 -3.98 -13.36 12.49
C PRO A 30 -5.01 -14.36 11.93
N GLU A 31 -6.24 -14.35 12.45
CA GLU A 31 -7.32 -15.20 11.97
C GLU A 31 -7.70 -14.91 10.51
N VAL A 32 -7.68 -13.63 10.10
CA VAL A 32 -7.98 -13.23 8.72
C VAL A 32 -6.84 -13.63 7.78
N ALA A 33 -5.59 -13.49 8.23
CA ALA A 33 -4.43 -13.95 7.47
C ALA A 33 -4.46 -15.48 7.26
N ALA A 34 -4.87 -16.25 8.28
CA ALA A 34 -5.04 -17.69 8.17
C ALA A 34 -6.15 -18.07 7.17
N GLU A 35 -7.28 -17.36 7.17
CA GLU A 35 -8.36 -17.55 6.19
C GLU A 35 -7.90 -17.28 4.75
N VAL A 36 -7.08 -16.24 4.55
CA VAL A 36 -6.47 -15.94 3.25
C VAL A 36 -5.59 -17.10 2.79
N LEU A 37 -4.70 -17.59 3.66
CA LEU A 37 -3.81 -18.69 3.33
C LEU A 37 -4.60 -19.95 2.96
N GLU A 38 -5.61 -20.31 3.74
CA GLU A 38 -6.46 -21.49 3.47
C GLU A 38 -7.20 -21.37 2.13
N GLY A 39 -7.76 -20.21 1.81
CA GLY A 39 -8.41 -19.99 0.52
C GLY A 39 -7.43 -19.94 -0.66
N TRP A 40 -6.17 -19.57 -0.44
CA TRP A 40 -5.14 -19.52 -1.46
C TRP A 40 -4.46 -20.88 -1.73
N ARG A 41 -4.31 -21.75 -0.71
CA ARG A 41 -3.62 -23.06 -0.81
C ARG A 41 -3.95 -23.89 -2.06
N PRO A 42 -5.21 -24.00 -2.53
CA PRO A 42 -5.53 -24.77 -3.74
C PRO A 42 -4.94 -24.21 -5.03
N HIS A 43 -4.49 -22.96 -5.02
CA HIS A 43 -4.01 -22.20 -6.19
C HIS A 43 -2.49 -22.05 -6.22
N ALA A 44 -1.84 -22.10 -5.05
CA ALA A 44 -0.39 -21.94 -4.86
C ALA A 44 0.48 -22.87 -5.73
N ARG A 45 -0.01 -24.07 -6.06
CA ARG A 45 0.76 -25.07 -6.85
C ARG A 45 0.81 -24.79 -8.36
N ARG A 46 0.18 -23.70 -8.84
CA ARG A 46 0.18 -23.37 -10.27
C ARG A 46 1.45 -22.59 -10.61
N PRO A 47 2.13 -22.87 -11.74
CA PRO A 47 3.38 -22.17 -12.09
C PRO A 47 3.27 -20.64 -12.11
N ALA A 48 2.15 -20.09 -12.58
CA ALA A 48 1.92 -18.64 -12.61
C ALA A 48 1.53 -18.01 -11.25
N ALA A 49 1.45 -18.81 -10.18
CA ALA A 49 1.07 -18.35 -8.85
C ALA A 49 2.26 -17.88 -8.01
N GLU A 50 3.49 -18.22 -8.39
CA GLU A 50 4.65 -18.15 -7.51
C GLU A 50 4.91 -16.76 -6.90
N PRO A 51 5.01 -15.64 -7.67
CA PRO A 51 5.20 -14.32 -7.05
C PRO A 51 4.09 -13.93 -6.09
N LEU A 52 2.85 -14.31 -6.40
CA LEU A 52 1.68 -14.02 -5.58
C LEU A 52 1.63 -14.90 -4.32
N ASP A 53 2.05 -16.16 -4.43
CA ASP A 53 2.17 -17.08 -3.30
C ASP A 53 3.24 -16.60 -2.32
N ALA A 54 4.39 -16.15 -2.84
CA ALA A 54 5.45 -15.59 -2.04
C ALA A 54 5.01 -14.33 -1.29
N GLU A 55 4.34 -13.39 -1.97
CA GLU A 55 3.79 -12.18 -1.36
C GLU A 55 2.75 -12.49 -0.27
N ILE A 56 1.79 -13.39 -0.55
CA ILE A 56 0.78 -13.81 0.44
C ILE A 56 1.45 -14.42 1.67
N ARG A 57 2.38 -15.37 1.49
CA ARG A 57 3.06 -16.06 2.60
C ARG A 57 3.87 -15.10 3.46
N ARG A 58 4.55 -14.13 2.84
CA ARG A 58 5.29 -13.08 3.58
C ARG A 58 4.39 -12.37 4.58
N TYR A 59 3.23 -11.87 4.15
CA TYR A 59 2.33 -11.15 5.04
C TYR A 59 1.63 -12.05 6.06
N VAL A 60 1.32 -13.29 5.69
CA VAL A 60 0.76 -14.29 6.61
C VAL A 60 1.74 -14.61 7.74
N LEU A 61 3.04 -14.77 7.42
CA LEU A 61 4.09 -14.98 8.42
C LEU A 61 4.29 -13.75 9.31
N ARG A 62 4.31 -12.55 8.73
CA ARG A 62 4.35 -11.29 9.49
C ARG A 62 3.15 -11.14 10.44
N ALA A 63 1.98 -11.68 10.08
CA ALA A 63 0.80 -11.74 10.95
C ALA A 63 0.93 -12.76 12.10
N GLY A 64 2.00 -13.55 12.15
CA GLY A 64 2.24 -14.58 13.18
C GLY A 64 1.55 -15.91 12.91
N VAL A 65 1.03 -16.13 11.69
CA VAL A 65 0.46 -17.42 11.29
C VAL A 65 1.59 -18.36 10.88
N PRO A 66 1.72 -19.56 11.48
CA PRO A 66 2.79 -20.50 11.14
C PRO A 66 2.74 -20.97 9.69
N GLY A 67 3.91 -21.08 9.05
CA GLY A 67 4.05 -21.59 7.69
C GLY A 67 5.49 -21.56 7.21
N ASP A 68 5.71 -22.03 5.97
CA ASP A 68 7.01 -21.97 5.32
C ASP A 68 7.25 -20.58 4.75
N ALA A 69 8.44 -20.04 5.01
CA ALA A 69 8.92 -18.82 4.36
C ALA A 69 9.03 -19.05 2.85
N PRO A 70 8.60 -18.08 2.03
CA PRO A 70 8.84 -18.17 0.60
C PRO A 70 10.34 -18.09 0.30
N GLU A 71 10.76 -18.70 -0.81
CA GLU A 71 12.13 -18.57 -1.30
C GLU A 71 12.44 -17.08 -1.59
N PRO A 72 13.65 -16.59 -1.29
CA PRO A 72 13.98 -15.17 -1.43
C PRO A 72 13.79 -14.59 -2.83
N ASP A 73 13.94 -15.40 -3.87
CA ASP A 73 13.84 -15.03 -5.29
C ASP A 73 12.45 -15.25 -5.90
N ALA A 74 11.51 -15.86 -5.15
CA ALA A 74 10.17 -16.17 -5.63
C ALA A 74 9.30 -14.94 -5.90
N ASP A 75 9.61 -13.80 -5.27
CA ASP A 75 8.97 -12.51 -5.51
C ASP A 75 10.00 -11.49 -6.02
N PRO A 76 10.26 -11.45 -7.34
CA PRO A 76 11.24 -10.53 -7.92
C PRO A 76 10.85 -9.06 -7.75
N TRP A 77 9.59 -8.77 -7.44
CA TRP A 77 9.14 -7.39 -7.23
C TRP A 77 9.50 -6.89 -5.83
N ALA A 78 9.55 -7.75 -4.81
CA ALA A 78 9.93 -7.34 -3.45
C ALA A 78 11.30 -6.68 -3.38
N ALA A 79 12.27 -7.18 -4.16
CA ALA A 79 13.63 -6.64 -4.20
C ALA A 79 13.71 -5.23 -4.81
N THR A 80 12.68 -4.79 -5.55
CA THR A 80 12.64 -3.49 -6.24
C THR A 80 11.51 -2.58 -5.75
N ASP A 81 10.58 -3.09 -4.94
CA ASP A 81 9.46 -2.32 -4.40
C ASP A 81 9.93 -1.46 -3.20
N PRO A 82 9.86 -0.11 -3.30
CA PRO A 82 10.24 0.77 -2.20
C PRO A 82 9.48 0.50 -0.91
N TYR A 83 8.25 -0.02 -0.99
CA TYR A 83 7.45 -0.37 0.18
C TYR A 83 8.05 -1.58 0.92
N GLU A 84 8.36 -2.65 0.19
CA GLU A 84 8.93 -3.87 0.79
C GLU A 84 10.36 -3.63 1.29
N LEU A 85 11.17 -2.87 0.54
CA LEU A 85 12.50 -2.44 0.99
C LEU A 85 12.43 -1.63 2.29
N ALA A 86 11.39 -0.80 2.46
CA ALA A 86 11.19 -0.04 3.69
C ALA A 86 10.73 -0.91 4.87
N LEU A 87 10.08 -2.04 4.59
CA LEU A 87 9.65 -3.01 5.60
C LEU A 87 10.73 -4.03 5.95
N ALA A 88 11.79 -4.18 5.14
CA ALA A 88 12.86 -5.16 5.36
C ALA A 88 13.55 -5.03 6.74
N GLY A 89 13.63 -3.80 7.28
CA GLY A 89 14.16 -3.57 8.63
C GLY A 89 13.32 -4.18 9.76
N LEU A 90 12.05 -4.56 9.49
CA LEU A 90 11.21 -5.27 10.46
C LEU A 90 11.68 -6.69 10.71
N ASP A 91 12.26 -7.34 9.70
CA ASP A 91 12.66 -8.73 9.78
C ASP A 91 13.91 -8.90 10.67
N HIS A 92 14.76 -7.87 10.73
CA HIS A 92 16.00 -7.86 11.53
C HIS A 92 15.87 -7.06 12.84
N GLY A 93 14.91 -6.13 12.91
CA GLY A 93 14.64 -5.33 14.11
C GLY A 93 15.69 -4.25 14.41
N ASP A 94 16.56 -3.90 13.46
CA ASP A 94 17.57 -2.85 13.63
C ASP A 94 16.91 -1.45 13.66
N PRO A 95 17.08 -0.66 14.75
CA PRO A 95 16.54 0.69 14.83
C PRO A 95 16.92 1.62 13.68
N ASP A 96 18.14 1.53 13.13
CA ASP A 96 18.62 2.42 12.06
C ASP A 96 17.98 2.09 10.71
N GLU A 97 17.82 0.79 10.43
CA GLU A 97 17.05 0.32 9.26
C GLU A 97 15.58 0.71 9.38
N LEU A 98 14.99 0.56 10.56
CA LEU A 98 13.61 0.97 10.83
C LEU A 98 13.40 2.49 10.67
N LEU A 99 14.35 3.32 11.11
CA LEU A 99 14.31 4.77 10.89
C LEU A 99 14.43 5.14 9.41
N THR A 100 15.27 4.42 8.67
CA THR A 100 15.43 4.61 7.23
C THR A 100 14.15 4.21 6.49
N GLY A 101 13.60 3.03 6.80
CA GLY A 101 12.33 2.56 6.26
C GLY A 101 11.16 3.49 6.59
N LEU A 102 11.08 4.01 7.82
CA LEU A 102 10.04 4.94 8.24
C LEU A 102 9.94 6.18 7.34
N ARG A 103 11.07 6.74 6.90
CA ARG A 103 11.09 7.89 5.99
C ARG A 103 10.48 7.52 4.63
N THR A 104 10.83 6.35 4.10
CA THR A 104 10.26 5.84 2.86
C THR A 104 8.75 5.60 3.01
N LEU A 105 8.30 4.97 4.10
CA LEU A 105 6.88 4.76 4.37
C LEU A 105 6.10 6.06 4.52
N ASP A 106 6.70 7.09 5.11
CA ASP A 106 6.11 8.43 5.19
C ASP A 106 5.99 9.08 3.81
N LEU A 107 7.00 8.93 2.93
CA LEU A 107 6.96 9.42 1.56
C LEU A 107 5.92 8.68 0.70
N LEU A 108 5.77 7.38 0.92
CA LEU A 108 4.73 6.54 0.31
C LEU A 108 3.36 6.75 0.96
N GLU A 109 3.30 7.49 2.07
CA GLU A 109 2.09 7.71 2.87
C GLU A 109 1.43 6.41 3.33
N ALA A 110 2.24 5.38 3.52
CA ALA A 110 1.83 4.10 4.08
C ALA A 110 1.59 4.24 5.59
N THR A 111 0.55 5.00 5.96
CA THR A 111 0.30 5.46 7.33
C THR A 111 0.18 4.33 8.34
N ALA A 112 -0.43 3.20 7.96
CA ALA A 112 -0.55 2.02 8.81
C ALA A 112 0.83 1.38 9.09
N ALA A 113 1.60 1.11 8.04
CA ALA A 113 2.96 0.57 8.16
C ALA A 113 3.90 1.53 8.91
N ALA A 114 3.88 2.82 8.58
CA ALA A 114 4.64 3.85 9.28
C ALA A 114 4.27 3.91 10.77
N SER A 115 2.99 3.78 11.11
CA SER A 115 2.54 3.73 12.51
C SER A 115 3.03 2.47 13.23
N LEU A 116 3.06 1.32 12.55
CA LEU A 116 3.66 0.10 13.09
C LEU A 116 5.15 0.30 13.39
N VAL A 117 5.93 0.81 12.43
CA VAL A 117 7.37 1.07 12.61
C VAL A 117 7.63 2.04 13.76
N ARG A 118 6.84 3.12 13.87
CA ARG A 118 6.96 4.06 15.00
C ARG A 118 6.73 3.40 16.35
N ARG A 119 5.75 2.49 16.45
CA ARG A 119 5.50 1.74 17.70
C ARG A 119 6.71 0.87 18.06
N LEU A 120 7.23 0.11 17.10
CA LEU A 120 8.40 -0.74 17.31
C LEU A 120 9.64 0.06 17.75
N LEU A 121 9.93 1.17 17.08
CA LEU A 121 11.02 2.07 17.49
C LEU A 121 10.82 2.62 18.91
N ALA A 122 9.59 2.97 19.28
CA ALA A 122 9.27 3.43 20.63
C ALA A 122 9.43 2.32 21.68
N GLU A 123 9.01 1.09 21.38
CA GLU A 123 9.19 -0.10 22.22
C GLU A 123 10.67 -0.43 22.42
N GLN A 124 11.51 -0.15 21.43
CA GLN A 124 12.97 -0.26 21.51
C GLN A 124 13.65 0.93 22.24
N GLY A 125 12.89 1.92 22.71
CA GLY A 125 13.41 3.05 23.48
C GLY A 125 14.03 4.18 22.64
N VAL A 126 13.82 4.19 21.33
CA VAL A 126 14.28 5.27 20.44
C VAL A 126 13.48 6.54 20.74
N ARG A 127 14.13 7.57 21.31
CA ARG A 127 13.45 8.77 21.80
C ARG A 127 13.10 9.79 20.71
N ALA A 128 13.81 9.75 19.58
CA ALA A 128 13.71 10.73 18.51
C ALA A 128 13.06 10.14 17.24
N VAL A 129 11.90 9.52 17.38
CA VAL A 129 11.14 9.01 16.23
C VAL A 129 10.47 10.19 15.50
N PRO A 130 10.74 10.40 14.19
CA PRO A 130 10.09 11.46 13.44
C PRO A 130 8.57 11.35 13.49
N ARG A 131 7.90 12.44 13.89
CA ARG A 131 6.46 12.58 13.68
C ARG A 131 6.25 12.76 12.19
N GLY A 132 5.41 11.90 11.60
CA GLY A 132 5.20 11.84 10.15
C GLY A 132 4.75 13.16 9.53
N PRO A 133 4.66 13.22 8.19
CA PRO A 133 4.30 14.43 7.48
C PRO A 133 3.04 15.07 8.11
N SER A 134 3.23 16.30 8.59
CA SER A 134 2.21 17.07 9.30
C SER A 134 0.95 17.25 8.44
N ARG A 135 -0.18 17.57 9.09
CA ARG A 135 -1.40 18.08 8.43
C ARG A 135 -1.12 19.19 7.40
N SER A 136 0.03 19.88 7.48
CA SER A 136 0.49 20.89 6.53
C SER A 136 0.66 20.38 5.09
N THR A 137 0.75 19.07 4.84
CA THR A 137 0.81 18.52 3.47
C THR A 137 -0.57 18.45 2.77
N ARG A 138 -1.66 18.85 3.45
CA ARG A 138 -3.06 18.81 2.95
C ARG A 138 -3.60 20.18 2.56
N ALA A 139 -2.75 21.08 2.07
CA ALA A 139 -3.13 22.45 1.78
C ALA A 139 -4.04 22.63 0.55
N ASN A 140 -4.42 21.56 -0.15
CA ASN A 140 -5.36 21.62 -1.28
C ASN A 140 -6.82 21.45 -0.81
N PRO A 141 -7.81 21.96 -1.57
CA PRO A 141 -9.24 21.89 -1.22
C PRO A 141 -9.77 20.47 -1.01
N LEU A 142 -9.10 19.47 -1.57
CA LEU A 142 -9.46 18.06 -1.48
C LEU A 142 -8.91 17.39 -0.20
N GLY A 143 -8.08 18.11 0.57
CA GLY A 143 -7.42 17.56 1.75
C GLY A 143 -6.50 16.39 1.44
N LEU A 144 -6.19 16.13 0.17
CA LEU A 144 -5.25 15.11 -0.28
C LEU A 144 -3.83 15.56 0.05
N THR A 145 -2.92 14.62 0.17
CA THR A 145 -1.49 14.95 0.16
C THR A 145 -1.03 15.29 -1.27
N GLY A 146 0.21 15.76 -1.41
CA GLY A 146 0.78 16.02 -2.73
C GLY A 146 0.76 14.79 -3.65
N ARG A 147 1.25 13.64 -3.16
CA ARG A 147 1.30 12.40 -3.97
C ARG A 147 -0.09 11.83 -4.28
N GLN A 148 -1.01 11.86 -3.32
CA GLN A 148 -2.41 11.48 -3.58
C GLN A 148 -3.03 12.37 -4.64
N LEU A 149 -2.77 13.68 -4.59
CA LEU A 149 -3.31 14.64 -5.56
C LEU A 149 -2.72 14.41 -6.96
N ASP A 150 -1.40 14.22 -7.08
CA ASP A 150 -0.73 13.96 -8.36
C ASP A 150 -1.29 12.71 -9.04
N VAL A 151 -1.39 11.61 -8.28
CA VAL A 151 -1.96 10.35 -8.76
C VAL A 151 -3.45 10.51 -9.10
N ALA A 152 -4.23 11.20 -8.26
CA ALA A 152 -5.64 11.44 -8.51
C ALA A 152 -5.90 12.28 -9.77
N ARG A 153 -5.06 13.28 -10.06
CA ARG A 153 -5.11 14.09 -11.28
C ARG A 153 -4.85 13.25 -12.53
N LEU A 154 -3.77 12.46 -12.54
CA LEU A 154 -3.46 11.60 -13.68
C LEU A 154 -4.52 10.50 -13.87
N ALA A 155 -5.05 9.96 -12.77
CA ALA A 155 -6.16 9.02 -12.81
C ALA A 155 -7.45 9.65 -13.35
N ALA A 156 -7.75 10.90 -12.97
CA ALA A 156 -8.86 11.68 -13.49
C ALA A 156 -8.71 11.99 -15.00
N ALA A 157 -7.47 12.16 -15.46
CA ALA A 157 -7.13 12.31 -16.88
C ALA A 157 -7.21 11.00 -17.69
N GLY A 158 -7.52 9.87 -17.04
CA GLY A 158 -7.77 8.58 -17.70
C GLY A 158 -6.55 7.66 -17.78
N LEU A 159 -5.40 8.03 -17.21
CA LEU A 159 -4.21 7.18 -17.21
C LEU A 159 -4.42 5.94 -16.34
N THR A 160 -3.83 4.83 -16.76
CA THR A 160 -3.73 3.57 -16.02
C THR A 160 -2.67 3.66 -14.91
N ASN A 161 -2.69 2.75 -13.94
CA ASN A 161 -1.68 2.74 -12.88
C ASN A 161 -0.25 2.54 -13.42
N ALA A 162 -0.09 1.82 -14.53
CA ALA A 162 1.19 1.63 -15.19
C ALA A 162 1.73 2.92 -15.82
N GLU A 163 0.88 3.66 -16.53
CA GLU A 163 1.27 4.95 -17.13
C GLU A 163 1.58 6.01 -16.06
N ILE A 164 0.83 6.01 -14.96
CA ILE A 164 1.10 6.90 -13.82
C ILE A 164 2.40 6.51 -13.13
N ALA A 165 2.67 5.22 -12.98
CA ALA A 165 3.89 4.70 -12.38
C ALA A 165 5.11 5.17 -13.18
N ASP A 166 5.06 5.06 -14.51
CA ASP A 166 6.11 5.58 -15.40
C ASP A 166 6.28 7.09 -15.28
N GLN A 167 5.17 7.87 -15.28
CA GLN A 167 5.25 9.33 -15.20
C GLN A 167 5.77 9.85 -13.87
N LEU A 168 5.41 9.19 -12.77
CA LEU A 168 5.77 9.63 -11.41
C LEU A 168 7.03 8.95 -10.88
N VAL A 169 7.62 8.03 -11.66
CA VAL A 169 8.76 7.18 -11.27
C VAL A 169 8.44 6.43 -9.98
N LEU A 170 7.31 5.73 -9.97
CA LEU A 170 6.79 4.92 -8.87
C LEU A 170 6.55 3.49 -9.34
N SER A 171 6.34 2.54 -8.41
CA SER A 171 5.83 1.22 -8.78
C SER A 171 4.31 1.30 -9.05
N VAL A 172 3.81 0.38 -9.88
CA VAL A 172 2.36 0.25 -10.14
C VAL A 172 1.57 0.00 -8.85
N ARG A 173 2.16 -0.75 -7.89
CA ARG A 173 1.56 -1.03 -6.57
C ARG A 173 1.49 0.23 -5.71
N THR A 174 2.53 1.08 -5.72
CA THR A 174 2.52 2.37 -5.02
C THR A 174 1.47 3.31 -5.60
N VAL A 175 1.32 3.34 -6.92
CA VAL A 175 0.25 4.10 -7.57
C VAL A 175 -1.11 3.57 -7.15
N ASP A 176 -1.31 2.26 -7.14
CA ASP A 176 -2.57 1.65 -6.71
C ASP A 176 -2.94 2.02 -5.27
N HIS A 177 -1.94 2.03 -4.38
CA HIS A 177 -2.08 2.51 -3.01
C HIS A 177 -2.50 3.98 -2.94
N HIS A 178 -1.83 4.86 -3.68
CA HIS A 178 -2.18 6.28 -3.71
C HIS A 178 -3.59 6.52 -4.28
N VAL A 179 -3.99 5.79 -5.33
CA VAL A 179 -5.35 5.86 -5.89
C VAL A 179 -6.37 5.42 -4.84
N SER A 180 -6.15 4.27 -4.20
CA SER A 180 -7.05 3.73 -3.18
C SER A 180 -7.18 4.66 -1.97
N ALA A 181 -6.07 5.22 -1.51
CA ALA A 181 -6.06 6.20 -0.41
C ALA A 181 -6.79 7.50 -0.80
N ALA A 182 -6.59 8.01 -2.02
CA ALA A 182 -7.30 9.18 -2.52
C ALA A 182 -8.82 8.93 -2.59
N LEU A 183 -9.24 7.79 -3.15
CA LEU A 183 -10.65 7.41 -3.23
C LEU A 183 -11.29 7.33 -1.84
N ALA A 184 -10.66 6.60 -0.92
CA ALA A 184 -11.16 6.47 0.45
C ALA A 184 -11.32 7.83 1.15
N LYS A 185 -10.34 8.72 0.97
CA LYS A 185 -10.33 10.05 1.59
C LYS A 185 -11.38 10.99 1.01
N LEU A 186 -11.71 10.82 -0.27
CA LEU A 186 -12.77 11.56 -0.96
C LEU A 186 -14.16 10.90 -0.80
N GLY A 187 -14.25 9.76 -0.10
CA GLY A 187 -15.51 9.02 0.04
C GLY A 187 -16.00 8.38 -1.26
N LEU A 188 -15.08 8.11 -2.20
CA LEU A 188 -15.36 7.56 -3.53
C LEU A 188 -15.10 6.06 -3.55
N THR A 189 -15.79 5.37 -4.44
CA THR A 189 -15.67 3.90 -4.59
C THR A 189 -15.09 3.49 -5.94
N ARG A 190 -15.14 4.38 -6.93
CA ARG A 190 -14.69 4.09 -8.30
C ARG A 190 -13.75 5.19 -8.78
N ARG A 191 -12.63 4.78 -9.41
CA ARG A 191 -11.65 5.69 -10.03
C ARG A 191 -12.29 6.75 -10.95
N ARG A 192 -13.31 6.37 -11.73
CA ARG A 192 -14.01 7.29 -12.65
C ARG A 192 -14.70 8.46 -11.94
N GLU A 193 -14.95 8.35 -10.64
CA GLU A 193 -15.56 9.41 -9.81
C GLU A 193 -14.53 10.50 -9.47
N LEU A 194 -13.23 10.27 -9.68
CA LEU A 194 -12.19 11.28 -9.46
C LEU A 194 -12.32 12.46 -10.43
N ALA A 195 -12.64 12.20 -11.71
CA ALA A 195 -12.70 13.25 -12.74
C ALA A 195 -13.59 14.46 -12.37
N PRO A 196 -14.88 14.29 -12.00
CA PRO A 196 -15.71 15.42 -11.61
C PRO A 196 -15.25 16.10 -10.31
N VAL A 197 -14.66 15.34 -9.37
CA VAL A 197 -14.19 15.89 -8.08
C VAL A 197 -12.92 16.74 -8.25
N ILE A 198 -11.96 16.26 -9.06
CA ILE A 198 -10.74 17.02 -9.39
C ILE A 198 -11.11 18.30 -10.16
N ALA A 199 -11.98 18.20 -11.17
CA ALA A 199 -12.41 19.37 -11.95
C ALA A 199 -13.08 20.43 -11.06
N ALA A 200 -13.95 20.02 -10.14
CA ALA A 200 -14.60 20.94 -9.20
C ALA A 200 -13.60 21.65 -8.27
N ALA A 201 -12.60 20.93 -7.77
CA ALA A 201 -11.56 21.50 -6.92
C ALA A 201 -10.66 22.49 -7.67
N GLU A 202 -10.32 22.20 -8.92
CA GLU A 202 -9.50 23.09 -9.75
C GLU A 202 -10.26 24.37 -10.13
N MET A 203 -11.56 24.29 -10.39
CA MET A 203 -12.41 25.48 -10.59
C MET A 203 -12.50 26.34 -9.32
N GLY A 204 -12.56 25.73 -8.12
CA GLY A 204 -12.52 26.46 -6.85
C GLY A 204 -11.15 27.09 -6.53
N GLU A 205 -10.05 26.52 -7.00
CA GLU A 205 -8.70 27.09 -6.88
C GLU A 205 -8.50 28.34 -7.75
N VAL A 206 -9.18 28.42 -8.91
CA VAL A 206 -9.11 29.58 -9.81
C VAL A 206 -9.82 30.80 -9.22
N ASP A 207 -10.94 30.60 -8.53
CA ASP A 207 -11.72 31.69 -7.95
C ASP A 207 -11.03 32.33 -6.72
N GLY A 208 -10.25 31.55 -5.96
CA GLY A 208 -9.55 31.99 -4.75
C GLY A 208 -8.22 32.74 -4.96
N ARG A 209 -7.72 32.88 -6.20
CA ARG A 209 -6.50 33.66 -6.53
C ARG A 209 -6.77 35.07 -7.06
N THR A 210 -8.04 35.48 -7.13
CA THR A 210 -8.48 36.76 -7.73
C THR A 210 -8.89 37.85 -6.72
N GLY A 211 -8.57 37.67 -5.43
CA GLY A 211 -8.92 38.60 -4.33
C GLY A 211 -7.72 39.32 -3.73
#